data_AF-W5W0U4-F1
#
_entry.id   AF-W5W0U4-F1
#
_cell.length_a   1.000
_cell.length_b   1.000
_cell.length_c   1.000
_cell.angle_alpha   90.00
_cell.angle_beta   90.00
_cell.angle_gamma   90.00
#
_symmetry.space_group_name_H-M   'P 1'
#
loop_
_entity.id
_entity.type
_entity.pdbx_description
1 polymer ?
#
loop_
_entity_poly.entity_id
_entity_poly.type
_entity_poly.pdbx_seq_one_letter_code
_entity_poly.pdbx_strand_id
1 'polypeptide(L)'
;MSEVKGFPAFPKGKRRTAASRSWWGDAWLQALEDTSMDQAQLRKGRRYAAAGRVGPITVSAGRIAATVYEADETPHHTVVLVDQLSDRDWARFLDQVAGKAGHIAALLDRYVPRELVDAADTAGVPLLPGIGDLEPECGCPGWEHPCMHAAALCFQAAWLLDEDPFVLLLLRGRGEQELLAELRSREAAPITADQPAGIDPVAMEFLVANAASRARDLLSATPEPELDLWQDTVRIAAQHRELAPRLGEASGRADLPLAARAWEFGGLPGLAVLTETWDPPRSVDRRAREAWEEDQPELEVAHNWWTAAELGVQLRYGRDERWYPYRAEPTGWWPAGSPAGLPATALAELLLG
;
A
#
# COMPACT_ATOMS: atom_id res chain seq x y z
N MET A 1 13.33 28.99 -4.06
CA MET A 1 13.47 29.18 -5.52
C MET A 1 12.40 28.32 -6.16
N SER A 2 11.52 28.87 -7.00
CA SER A 2 10.51 28.05 -7.70
C SER A 2 11.21 26.95 -8.49
N GLU A 3 10.73 25.72 -8.38
CA GLU A 3 11.20 24.60 -9.22
C GLU A 3 10.95 24.94 -10.70
N VAL A 4 11.89 24.56 -11.56
CA VAL A 4 11.81 24.71 -13.02
C VAL A 4 12.13 23.36 -13.65
N LYS A 5 11.21 22.83 -14.44
CA LYS A 5 11.31 21.51 -15.07
C LYS A 5 11.34 21.66 -16.59
N GLY A 6 12.39 21.14 -17.22
CA GLY A 6 12.55 21.11 -18.68
C GLY A 6 12.11 19.77 -19.26
N PHE A 7 11.39 19.82 -20.37
CA PHE A 7 10.92 18.67 -21.13
C PHE A 7 11.47 18.72 -22.56
N PRO A 8 11.97 17.61 -23.10
CA PRO A 8 12.46 17.57 -24.47
C PRO A 8 11.33 17.85 -25.45
N ALA A 9 11.68 18.39 -26.63
CA ALA A 9 10.71 18.59 -27.70
C ALA A 9 10.07 17.26 -28.11
N PHE A 10 8.76 17.26 -28.33
CA PHE A 10 8.08 16.06 -28.80
C PHE A 10 8.46 15.75 -30.26
N PRO A 11 8.73 14.47 -30.60
CA PRO A 11 9.10 14.09 -31.96
C PRO A 11 7.93 14.26 -32.93
N LYS A 12 8.25 14.47 -34.22
CA LYS A 12 7.26 14.44 -35.30
C LYS A 12 6.66 13.03 -35.38
N GLY A 13 5.34 12.86 -35.26
CA GLY A 13 4.77 11.52 -35.32
C GLY A 13 3.25 11.46 -35.47
N LYS A 14 2.78 10.61 -36.40
CA LYS A 14 1.36 10.29 -36.65
C LYS A 14 0.63 9.60 -35.48
N ARG A 15 1.34 9.22 -34.41
CA ARG A 15 0.85 8.31 -33.35
C ARG A 15 0.34 8.97 -32.08
N ARG A 16 0.65 10.24 -31.82
CA ARG A 16 0.00 11.00 -30.74
C ARG A 16 -1.13 11.80 -31.36
N THR A 17 -2.36 11.32 -31.17
CA THR A 17 -3.55 12.12 -31.45
C THR A 17 -3.51 13.35 -30.54
N ALA A 18 -4.00 14.49 -31.02
CA ALA A 18 -4.07 15.71 -30.22
C ALA A 18 -5.24 15.69 -29.20
N ALA A 19 -5.79 14.50 -28.93
CA ALA A 19 -6.70 14.25 -27.84
C ALA A 19 -5.86 13.91 -26.61
N SER A 20 -6.28 14.39 -25.45
CA SER A 20 -5.69 13.95 -24.20
C SER A 20 -6.09 12.49 -23.91
N ARG A 21 -5.21 11.79 -23.19
CA ARG A 21 -5.44 10.41 -22.73
C ARG A 21 -6.00 10.36 -21.32
N SER A 22 -6.00 11.48 -20.62
CA SER A 22 -6.42 11.62 -19.24
C SER A 22 -7.56 12.62 -19.12
N TRP A 23 -8.40 12.45 -18.12
CA TRP A 23 -9.52 13.36 -17.96
C TRP A 23 -9.09 14.76 -17.50
N TRP A 24 -7.94 14.89 -16.84
CA TRP A 24 -7.39 16.20 -16.43
C TRP A 24 -6.71 16.92 -17.60
N GLY A 25 -6.09 16.18 -18.53
CA GLY A 25 -5.63 16.77 -19.79
C GLY A 25 -6.80 17.17 -20.70
N ASP A 26 -7.91 16.43 -20.70
CA ASP A 26 -9.15 16.85 -21.35
C ASP A 26 -9.69 18.15 -20.73
N ALA A 27 -9.70 18.27 -19.40
CA ALA A 27 -10.12 19.50 -18.71
C ALA A 27 -9.23 20.71 -19.06
N TRP A 28 -7.92 20.50 -19.17
CA TRP A 28 -6.98 21.53 -19.64
C TRP A 28 -7.30 21.98 -21.08
N LEU A 29 -7.57 21.04 -21.99
CA LEU A 29 -7.95 21.38 -23.36
C LEU A 29 -9.33 22.04 -23.43
N GLN A 30 -10.27 21.63 -22.58
CA GLN A 30 -11.57 22.27 -22.47
C GLN A 30 -11.44 23.74 -22.05
N ALA A 31 -10.58 24.06 -21.07
CA ALA A 31 -10.28 25.43 -20.67
C ALA A 31 -9.74 26.29 -21.83
N LEU A 32 -8.85 25.72 -22.65
CA LEU A 32 -8.35 26.37 -23.87
C LEU A 32 -9.47 26.60 -24.88
N GLU A 33 -10.28 25.58 -25.14
CA GLU A 33 -11.34 25.60 -26.14
C GLU A 33 -12.47 26.57 -25.77
N ASP A 34 -12.86 26.63 -24.49
CA ASP A 34 -13.90 27.53 -23.97
C ASP A 34 -13.46 29.00 -23.97
N THR A 35 -12.15 29.24 -23.83
CA THR A 35 -11.58 30.60 -23.90
C THR A 35 -11.46 31.10 -25.36
N SER A 36 -11.39 30.19 -26.33
CA SER A 36 -11.16 30.54 -27.74
C SER A 36 -12.45 30.80 -28.51
N MET A 37 -12.54 32.00 -29.09
CA MET A 37 -13.61 32.32 -30.04
C MET A 37 -13.29 31.92 -31.50
N ASP A 38 -12.04 31.57 -31.81
CA ASP A 38 -11.59 31.22 -33.16
C ASP A 38 -11.16 29.75 -33.28
N GLN A 39 -12.14 28.92 -33.62
CA GLN A 39 -11.96 27.49 -33.87
C GLN A 39 -11.02 27.16 -35.04
N ALA A 40 -10.71 28.10 -35.94
CA ALA A 40 -9.74 27.88 -37.00
C ALA A 40 -8.30 27.94 -36.45
N GLN A 41 -8.02 28.83 -35.50
CA GLN A 41 -6.70 28.93 -34.87
C GLN A 41 -6.40 27.71 -34.02
N LEU A 42 -7.37 27.21 -33.26
CA LEU A 42 -7.22 25.95 -32.52
C LEU A 42 -6.88 24.78 -33.44
N ARG A 43 -7.57 24.68 -34.60
CA ARG A 43 -7.26 23.65 -35.61
C ARG A 43 -5.85 23.79 -36.19
N LYS A 44 -5.36 25.00 -36.41
CA LYS A 44 -3.97 25.25 -36.85
C LYS A 44 -2.98 24.86 -35.76
N GLY A 45 -3.18 25.31 -34.53
CA GLY A 45 -2.32 24.99 -33.38
C GLY A 45 -2.24 23.49 -33.14
N ARG A 46 -3.38 22.79 -33.25
CA ARG A 46 -3.44 21.32 -33.17
C ARG A 46 -2.54 20.64 -34.22
N ARG A 47 -2.53 21.14 -35.46
CA ARG A 47 -1.66 20.62 -36.53
C ARG A 47 -0.19 20.90 -36.23
N TYR A 48 0.13 22.07 -35.69
CA TYR A 48 1.50 22.46 -35.32
C TYR A 48 2.06 21.59 -34.18
N ALA A 49 1.25 21.35 -33.15
CA ALA A 49 1.59 20.42 -32.06
C ALA A 49 1.90 19.02 -32.60
N ALA A 50 1.02 18.47 -33.45
CA ALA A 50 1.20 17.15 -34.07
C ALA A 50 2.40 17.08 -35.04
N ALA A 51 2.75 18.20 -35.67
CA ALA A 51 3.90 18.30 -36.58
C ALA A 51 5.25 18.44 -35.86
N GLY A 52 5.29 18.41 -34.51
CA GLY A 52 6.50 18.55 -33.72
C GLY A 52 7.17 19.92 -33.89
N ARG A 53 6.36 20.99 -34.01
CA ARG A 53 6.82 22.38 -34.21
C ARG A 53 7.09 23.14 -32.91
N VAL A 54 6.71 22.58 -31.77
CA VAL A 54 7.02 23.14 -30.46
C VAL A 54 8.36 22.54 -30.01
N GLY A 55 9.29 23.41 -29.65
CA GLY A 55 10.61 23.03 -29.12
C GLY A 55 10.53 22.46 -27.69
N PRO A 56 11.67 22.38 -26.99
CA PRO A 56 11.69 21.99 -25.59
C PRO A 56 10.76 22.89 -24.75
N ILE A 57 9.99 22.26 -23.86
CA ILE A 57 9.01 22.94 -23.02
C ILE A 57 9.61 23.12 -21.63
N THR A 58 9.50 24.31 -21.08
CA THR A 58 9.87 24.60 -19.69
C THR A 58 8.62 24.91 -18.89
N VAL A 59 8.50 24.28 -17.72
CA VAL A 59 7.41 24.47 -16.78
C VAL A 59 7.96 24.99 -15.46
N SER A 60 7.32 26.00 -14.91
CA SER A 60 7.54 26.53 -13.56
C SER A 60 6.20 26.93 -12.95
N ALA A 61 6.22 27.36 -11.69
CA ALA A 61 5.05 27.93 -11.05
C ALA A 61 4.39 29.01 -11.93
N GLY A 62 3.13 28.79 -12.26
CA GLY A 62 2.26 29.65 -13.07
C GLY A 62 2.66 29.84 -14.53
N ARG A 63 3.58 29.04 -15.09
CA ARG A 63 4.13 29.31 -16.42
C ARG A 63 4.55 28.06 -17.18
N ILE A 64 4.09 27.95 -18.43
CA ILE A 64 4.62 27.06 -19.46
C ILE A 64 5.24 27.91 -20.56
N ALA A 65 6.46 27.58 -21.02
CA ALA A 65 7.12 28.30 -22.09
C ALA A 65 7.79 27.37 -23.10
N ALA A 66 7.75 27.73 -24.37
CA ALA A 66 8.48 27.07 -25.44
C ALA A 66 8.71 28.02 -26.63
N THR A 67 9.70 27.71 -27.46
CA THR A 67 9.79 28.30 -28.81
C THR A 67 8.98 27.44 -29.77
N VAL A 68 8.06 28.06 -30.51
CA VAL A 68 7.28 27.39 -31.56
C VAL A 68 7.77 27.86 -32.92
N TYR A 69 8.03 26.92 -33.83
CA TYR A 69 8.60 27.20 -35.14
C TYR A 69 7.54 27.18 -36.23
N GLU A 70 7.56 28.17 -37.11
CA GLU A 70 6.78 28.18 -38.35
C GLU A 70 7.29 27.16 -39.37
N ALA A 71 6.57 27.03 -40.49
CA ALA A 71 6.94 26.13 -41.56
C ALA A 71 8.30 26.48 -42.18
N ASP A 72 8.67 27.76 -42.18
CA ASP A 72 9.94 28.32 -42.64
C ASP A 72 11.01 28.40 -41.54
N GLU A 73 10.76 27.77 -40.38
CA GLU A 73 11.63 27.77 -39.19
C GLU A 73 11.73 29.13 -38.46
N THR A 74 10.86 30.10 -38.75
CA THR A 74 10.76 31.34 -37.97
C THR A 74 10.36 31.02 -36.51
N PRO A 75 11.14 31.45 -35.50
CA PRO A 75 10.87 31.14 -34.10
C PRO A 75 9.95 32.16 -33.43
N HIS A 76 8.94 31.67 -32.69
CA HIS A 76 8.08 32.48 -31.83
C HIS A 76 8.16 32.02 -30.38
N HIS A 77 8.68 32.88 -29.52
CA HIS A 77 8.65 32.65 -28.07
C HIS A 77 7.21 32.73 -27.60
N THR A 78 6.75 31.63 -27.02
CA THR A 78 5.36 31.41 -26.63
C THR A 78 5.31 30.99 -25.18
N VAL A 79 4.40 31.60 -24.45
CA VAL A 79 4.19 31.42 -23.02
C VAL A 79 2.70 31.23 -22.80
N VAL A 80 2.35 30.36 -21.85
CA VAL A 80 1.00 30.27 -21.30
C VAL A 80 1.14 30.44 -19.79
N LEU A 81 0.53 31.49 -19.28
CA LEU A 81 0.44 31.75 -17.85
C LEU A 81 -0.81 31.07 -17.28
N VAL A 82 -0.70 30.64 -16.03
CA VAL A 82 -1.77 30.01 -15.27
C VAL A 82 -1.72 30.54 -13.85
N ASP A 83 -2.88 30.84 -13.28
CA ASP A 83 -2.94 31.29 -11.89
C ASP A 83 -2.41 30.22 -10.92
N GLN A 84 -1.58 30.68 -9.99
CA GLN A 84 -1.07 29.84 -8.90
C GLN A 84 -2.08 29.82 -7.76
N LEU A 85 -2.19 28.67 -7.10
CA LEU A 85 -2.95 28.58 -5.86
C LEU A 85 -2.20 29.33 -4.76
N SER A 86 -2.95 30.02 -3.90
CA SER A 86 -2.38 30.65 -2.71
C SER A 86 -1.86 29.59 -1.73
N ASP A 87 -0.97 29.96 -0.81
CA ASP A 87 -0.52 29.04 0.26
C ASP A 87 -1.69 28.48 1.08
N ARG A 88 -2.77 29.27 1.23
CA ARG A 88 -4.00 28.84 1.91
C ARG A 88 -4.75 27.78 1.11
N ASP A 89 -4.83 27.93 -0.20
CA ASP A 89 -5.53 26.97 -1.06
C ASP A 89 -4.71 25.70 -1.24
N TRP A 90 -3.38 25.81 -1.32
CA TRP A 90 -2.48 24.67 -1.18
C TRP A 90 -2.68 23.94 0.15
N ALA A 91 -2.81 24.67 1.25
CA ALA A 91 -3.03 24.04 2.55
C ALA A 91 -4.32 23.22 2.58
N ARG A 92 -5.41 23.75 2.03
CA ARG A 92 -6.71 23.08 1.89
C ARG A 92 -6.67 21.89 0.94
N PHE A 93 -5.98 22.02 -0.19
CA PHE A 93 -5.81 20.94 -1.15
C PHE A 93 -5.10 19.75 -0.52
N LEU A 94 -4.00 20.01 0.17
CA LEU A 94 -3.23 18.99 0.87
C LEU A 94 -4.04 18.34 2.01
N ASP A 95 -4.98 19.04 2.64
CA ASP A 95 -5.91 18.43 3.60
C ASP A 95 -6.83 17.41 2.91
N GLN A 96 -7.31 17.70 1.69
CA GLN A 96 -8.11 16.76 0.91
C GLN A 96 -7.30 15.53 0.45
N VAL A 97 -6.03 15.73 0.09
CA VAL A 97 -5.12 14.64 -0.26
C VAL A 97 -4.85 13.75 0.97
N ALA A 98 -4.52 14.35 2.12
CA ALA A 98 -4.24 13.61 3.35
C ALA A 98 -5.48 12.94 3.96
N GLY A 99 -6.69 13.44 3.64
CA GLY A 99 -7.95 12.89 4.15
C GLY A 99 -8.23 11.44 3.75
N LYS A 100 -7.57 10.91 2.71
CA LYS A 100 -7.67 9.50 2.30
C LYS A 100 -6.32 8.98 1.78
N ALA A 101 -5.79 7.91 2.37
CA ALA A 101 -4.54 7.27 1.91
C ALA A 101 -4.59 6.86 0.42
N GLY A 102 -5.77 6.52 -0.10
CA GLY A 102 -5.97 6.22 -1.52
C GLY A 102 -5.68 7.40 -2.46
N HIS A 103 -5.86 8.65 -2.03
CA HIS A 103 -5.52 9.82 -2.84
C HIS A 103 -4.00 9.97 -3.00
N ILE A 104 -3.23 9.74 -1.93
CA ILE A 104 -1.76 9.80 -1.97
C ILE A 104 -1.22 8.71 -2.89
N ALA A 105 -1.70 7.47 -2.72
CA ALA A 105 -1.29 6.34 -3.56
C ALA A 105 -1.58 6.61 -5.04
N ALA A 106 -2.79 7.11 -5.36
CA ALA A 106 -3.16 7.48 -6.72
C ALA A 106 -2.23 8.53 -7.34
N LEU A 107 -1.90 9.60 -6.59
CA LEU A 107 -1.00 10.64 -7.08
C LEU A 107 0.41 10.09 -7.35
N LEU A 108 0.93 9.21 -6.47
CA LEU A 108 2.20 8.53 -6.68
C LEU A 108 2.21 7.65 -7.93
N ASP A 109 1.07 7.03 -8.25
CA ASP A 109 0.82 6.28 -9.48
C ASP A 109 0.54 7.17 -10.71
N ARG A 110 0.77 8.49 -10.60
CA ARG A 110 0.55 9.49 -11.68
C ARG A 110 -0.90 9.55 -12.14
N TYR A 111 -1.83 9.35 -11.20
CA TYR A 111 -3.26 9.43 -11.45
C TYR A 111 -3.90 10.50 -10.56
N VAL A 112 -4.77 11.34 -11.15
CA VAL A 112 -5.57 12.31 -10.40
C VAL A 112 -6.99 11.74 -10.22
N PRO A 113 -7.40 11.34 -9.00
CA PRO A 113 -8.77 10.90 -8.75
C PRO A 113 -9.77 12.03 -8.98
N ARG A 114 -10.88 11.76 -9.67
CA ARG A 114 -11.98 12.73 -9.82
C ARG A 114 -12.52 13.16 -8.46
N GLU A 115 -12.71 12.21 -7.55
CA GLU A 115 -13.18 12.48 -6.19
C GLU A 115 -12.27 13.44 -5.41
N LEU A 116 -10.96 13.43 -5.67
CA LEU A 116 -10.02 14.36 -5.04
C LEU A 116 -10.25 15.79 -5.55
N VAL A 117 -10.46 15.94 -6.86
CA VAL A 117 -10.72 17.25 -7.47
C VAL A 117 -12.10 17.77 -7.07
N ASP A 118 -13.13 16.92 -7.07
CA ASP A 118 -14.46 17.30 -6.59
C ASP A 118 -14.43 17.77 -5.12
N ALA A 119 -13.65 17.10 -4.28
CA ALA A 119 -13.44 17.49 -2.89
C ALA A 119 -12.66 18.81 -2.76
N ALA A 120 -11.63 19.02 -3.59
CA ALA A 120 -10.87 20.27 -3.65
C ALA A 120 -11.75 21.44 -4.10
N ASP A 121 -12.56 21.26 -5.15
CA ASP A 121 -13.50 22.25 -5.66
C ASP A 121 -14.55 22.61 -4.59
N THR A 122 -15.08 21.60 -3.88
CA THR A 122 -16.00 21.81 -2.74
C THR A 122 -15.33 22.62 -1.61
N ALA A 123 -14.01 22.45 -1.42
CA ALA A 123 -13.21 23.22 -0.48
C ALA A 123 -12.81 24.62 -1.00
N GLY A 124 -13.25 25.00 -2.21
CA GLY A 124 -12.95 26.28 -2.85
C GLY A 124 -11.56 26.34 -3.48
N VAL A 125 -10.99 25.19 -3.84
CA VAL A 125 -9.66 25.09 -4.49
C VAL A 125 -9.84 24.58 -5.93
N PRO A 126 -9.92 25.48 -6.92
CA PRO A 126 -10.03 25.08 -8.33
C PRO A 126 -8.68 24.59 -8.86
N LEU A 127 -8.44 23.28 -8.74
CA LEU A 127 -7.15 22.70 -9.15
C LEU A 127 -6.94 22.77 -10.67
N LEU A 128 -7.97 22.40 -11.45
CA LEU A 128 -7.93 22.44 -12.91
C LEU A 128 -8.27 23.85 -13.42
N PRO A 129 -7.68 24.30 -14.53
CA PRO A 129 -8.02 25.60 -15.11
C PRO A 129 -9.45 25.57 -15.68
N GLY A 130 -10.14 26.70 -15.56
CA GLY A 130 -11.42 26.99 -16.20
C GLY A 130 -11.30 27.94 -17.39
N ILE A 131 -12.44 28.46 -17.83
CA ILE A 131 -12.49 29.48 -18.89
C ILE A 131 -11.74 30.75 -18.45
N GLY A 132 -10.81 31.23 -19.27
CA GLY A 132 -10.00 32.42 -19.01
C GLY A 132 -8.75 32.19 -18.15
N ASP A 133 -8.60 31.03 -17.50
CA ASP A 133 -7.45 30.75 -16.62
C ASP A 133 -6.14 30.49 -17.37
N LEU A 134 -6.22 30.18 -18.66
CA LEU A 134 -5.07 30.03 -19.53
C LEU A 134 -4.85 31.38 -20.23
N GLU A 135 -3.71 32.01 -19.94
CA GLU A 135 -3.35 33.33 -20.47
C GLU A 135 -2.15 33.22 -21.44
N PRO A 136 -2.40 33.13 -22.75
CA PRO A 136 -1.35 33.09 -23.77
C PRO A 136 -0.62 34.41 -23.98
N GLU A 137 0.71 34.33 -24.05
CA GLU A 137 1.56 35.40 -24.58
C GLU A 137 2.44 34.84 -25.71
N CYS A 138 2.46 35.50 -26.86
CA CYS A 138 3.28 35.08 -28.00
C CYS A 138 3.87 36.29 -28.71
N GLY A 139 5.14 36.17 -29.13
CA GLY A 139 5.83 37.21 -29.90
C GLY A 139 5.41 37.33 -31.37
N CYS A 140 4.42 36.57 -31.82
CA CYS A 140 3.97 36.60 -33.23
C CYS A 140 3.17 37.87 -33.54
N PRO A 141 3.17 38.36 -34.79
CA PRO A 141 2.42 39.56 -35.19
C PRO A 141 0.90 39.34 -35.29
N GLY A 142 0.40 38.13 -35.01
CA GLY A 142 -1.02 37.80 -35.01
C GLY A 142 -1.77 38.48 -33.85
N TRP A 143 -3.06 38.76 -34.07
CA TRP A 143 -3.95 39.39 -33.10
C TRP A 143 -4.97 38.41 -32.52
N GLU A 144 -4.87 37.14 -32.90
CA GLU A 144 -5.77 36.08 -32.43
C GLU A 144 -5.40 35.61 -31.03
N HIS A 145 -6.41 35.35 -30.19
CA HIS A 145 -6.24 34.91 -28.81
C HIS A 145 -7.05 33.64 -28.53
N PRO A 146 -6.40 32.48 -28.25
CA PRO A 146 -4.98 32.19 -28.48
C PRO A 146 -4.59 32.22 -29.97
N CYS A 147 -3.35 32.60 -30.27
CA CYS A 147 -2.78 32.38 -31.59
C CYS A 147 -2.46 30.89 -31.81
N MET A 148 -2.17 30.49 -33.06
CA MET A 148 -1.85 29.07 -33.34
C MET A 148 -0.63 28.54 -32.58
N HIS A 149 0.35 29.40 -32.24
CA HIS A 149 1.54 29.00 -31.49
C HIS A 149 1.21 28.67 -30.03
N ALA A 150 0.43 29.54 -29.37
CA ALA A 150 -0.06 29.30 -28.02
C ALA A 150 -0.96 28.08 -27.95
N ALA A 151 -1.89 27.93 -28.91
CA ALA A 151 -2.71 26.73 -29.00
C ALA A 151 -1.84 25.47 -29.17
N ALA A 152 -0.80 25.51 -30.01
CA ALA A 152 0.13 24.40 -30.18
C ALA A 152 0.86 24.03 -28.88
N LEU A 153 1.31 25.03 -28.11
CA LEU A 153 1.90 24.82 -26.79
C LEU A 153 0.91 24.19 -25.82
N CYS A 154 -0.34 24.69 -25.75
CA CYS A 154 -1.37 24.11 -24.89
C CYS A 154 -1.71 22.66 -25.24
N PHE A 155 -1.74 22.30 -26.53
CA PHE A 155 -1.94 20.90 -26.94
C PHE A 155 -0.80 19.99 -26.49
N GLN A 156 0.46 20.44 -26.58
CA GLN A 156 1.57 19.63 -26.09
C GLN A 156 1.69 19.65 -24.56
N ALA A 157 1.24 20.71 -23.90
CA ALA A 157 1.10 20.73 -22.43
C ALA A 157 0.11 19.67 -21.95
N ALA A 158 -1.01 19.47 -22.64
CA ALA A 158 -1.94 18.37 -22.34
C ALA A 158 -1.26 16.98 -22.41
N TRP A 159 -0.32 16.78 -23.36
CA TRP A 159 0.46 15.54 -23.43
C TRP A 159 1.46 15.40 -22.27
N LEU A 160 2.02 16.50 -21.77
CA LEU A 160 2.84 16.45 -20.56
C LEU A 160 1.99 16.07 -19.35
N LEU A 161 0.81 16.67 -19.23
CA LEU A 161 -0.16 16.37 -18.18
C LEU A 161 -0.60 14.90 -18.21
N ASP A 162 -0.83 14.34 -19.40
CA ASP A 162 -1.20 12.92 -19.56
C ASP A 162 -0.14 11.94 -19.03
N GLU A 163 1.14 12.31 -19.12
CA GLU A 163 2.25 11.46 -18.69
C GLU A 163 2.64 11.73 -17.23
N ASP A 164 2.48 12.96 -16.74
CA ASP A 164 2.85 13.36 -15.38
C ASP A 164 1.93 14.47 -14.84
N PRO A 165 0.93 14.15 -13.99
CA PRO A 165 0.03 15.14 -13.42
C PRO A 165 0.71 16.09 -12.43
N PHE A 166 1.94 15.81 -11.96
CA PHE A 166 2.70 16.77 -11.15
C PHE A 166 3.08 18.02 -11.93
N VAL A 167 3.02 17.99 -13.27
CA VAL A 167 3.12 19.19 -14.10
C VAL A 167 1.99 20.18 -13.76
N LEU A 168 0.76 19.70 -13.52
CA LEU A 168 -0.35 20.56 -13.08
C LEU A 168 -0.08 21.19 -11.72
N LEU A 169 0.43 20.38 -10.78
CA LEU A 169 0.72 20.84 -9.42
C LEU A 169 1.85 21.89 -9.42
N LEU A 170 2.89 21.66 -10.22
CA LEU A 170 3.96 22.62 -10.42
C LEU A 170 3.43 23.92 -11.01
N LEU A 171 2.55 23.84 -12.02
CA LEU A 171 1.90 25.03 -12.59
C LEU A 171 1.06 25.79 -11.57
N ARG A 172 0.38 25.07 -10.68
CA ARG A 172 -0.38 25.68 -9.58
C ARG A 172 0.49 26.16 -8.40
N GLY A 173 1.81 25.95 -8.45
CA GLY A 173 2.78 26.59 -7.55
C GLY A 173 3.57 25.64 -6.65
N ARG A 174 3.32 24.33 -6.65
CA ARG A 174 4.06 23.37 -5.80
C ARG A 174 4.70 22.25 -6.61
N GLY A 175 6.00 22.10 -6.41
CA GLY A 175 6.80 21.03 -6.98
C GLY A 175 6.48 19.66 -6.39
N GLU A 176 6.85 18.59 -7.10
CA GLU A 176 6.62 17.21 -6.64
C GLU A 176 7.32 16.94 -5.30
N GLN A 177 8.59 17.32 -5.17
CA GLN A 177 9.36 17.09 -3.96
C GLN A 177 8.82 17.87 -2.76
N GLU A 178 8.40 19.12 -3.01
CA GLU A 178 7.80 20.00 -2.01
C GLU A 178 6.45 19.43 -1.53
N LEU A 179 5.57 19.05 -2.45
CA LEU A 179 4.28 18.44 -2.15
C LEU A 179 4.44 17.16 -1.32
N LEU A 180 5.34 16.25 -1.72
CA LEU A 180 5.55 14.99 -1.02
C LEU A 180 6.16 15.22 0.38
N ALA A 181 7.00 16.23 0.55
CA ALA A 181 7.53 16.60 1.86
C ALA A 181 6.42 17.16 2.79
N GLU A 182 5.53 18.00 2.26
CA GLU A 182 4.39 18.55 3.00
C GLU A 182 3.35 17.46 3.36
N LEU A 183 3.12 16.48 2.50
CA LEU A 183 2.23 15.35 2.82
C LEU A 183 2.81 14.49 3.95
N ARG A 184 4.10 14.18 3.90
CA ARG A 184 4.77 13.42 4.97
C ARG A 184 4.75 14.14 6.31
N SER A 185 4.94 15.47 6.32
CA SER A 185 4.91 16.24 7.56
C SER A 185 3.51 16.28 8.19
N ARG A 186 2.45 16.22 7.36
CA ARG A 186 1.05 16.13 7.81
C ARG A 186 0.69 14.76 8.37
N GLU A 187 1.19 13.68 7.76
CA GLU A 187 1.05 12.33 8.32
C GLU A 187 1.80 12.18 9.65
N ALA A 188 2.95 12.86 9.80
CA ALA A 188 3.74 12.86 11.03
C ALA A 188 3.22 13.81 12.11
N ALA A 189 2.19 14.62 11.82
CA ALA A 189 1.60 15.50 12.83
C ALA A 189 1.01 14.64 13.96
N PRO A 190 1.34 14.93 15.24
CA PRO A 190 0.93 14.09 16.35
C PRO A 190 -0.59 14.02 16.41
N ILE A 191 -1.12 12.80 16.40
CA ILE A 191 -2.52 12.51 16.71
C ILE A 191 -2.82 13.17 18.05
N THR A 192 -3.61 14.24 18.04
CA THR A 192 -4.00 14.94 19.26
C THR A 192 -4.94 14.05 20.08
N ALA A 193 -4.82 14.13 21.40
CA ALA A 193 -5.38 13.19 22.38
C ALA A 193 -6.92 13.12 22.48
N ASP A 194 -7.66 13.66 21.51
CA ASP A 194 -9.12 13.73 21.50
C ASP A 194 -9.76 12.86 20.39
N GLN A 195 -8.99 11.98 19.75
CA GLN A 195 -9.52 10.91 18.88
C GLN A 195 -9.74 9.62 19.70
N PRO A 196 -10.83 8.88 19.47
CA PRO A 196 -11.15 7.69 20.25
C PRO A 196 -10.04 6.65 20.09
N ALA A 197 -9.47 6.21 21.22
CA ALA A 197 -8.45 5.16 21.38
C ALA A 197 -7.57 4.95 20.15
N GLY A 198 -6.54 5.79 20.04
CA GLY A 198 -5.52 5.74 19.01
C GLY A 198 -5.00 4.33 18.74
N ILE A 199 -4.73 4.10 17.46
CA ILE A 199 -4.07 2.91 16.93
C ILE A 199 -2.86 2.58 17.82
N ASP A 200 -2.84 1.37 18.36
CA ASP A 200 -1.71 0.84 19.12
C ASP A 200 -0.49 0.72 18.19
N PRO A 201 0.61 1.47 18.46
CA PRO A 201 1.78 1.48 17.59
C PRO A 201 2.38 0.09 17.39
N VAL A 202 2.35 -0.77 18.42
CA VAL A 202 2.89 -2.14 18.34
C VAL A 202 2.02 -3.00 17.42
N ALA A 203 0.69 -2.89 17.54
CA ALA A 203 -0.22 -3.58 16.65
C ALA A 203 -0.10 -3.09 15.20
N MET A 204 0.09 -1.78 14.99
CA MET A 204 0.27 -1.22 13.66
C MET A 204 1.59 -1.65 13.01
N GLU A 205 2.70 -1.61 13.76
CA GLU A 205 4.00 -2.08 13.27
C GLU A 205 3.93 -3.55 12.87
N PHE A 206 3.26 -4.39 13.67
CA PHE A 206 2.98 -5.78 13.32
C PHE A 206 2.16 -5.90 12.03
N LEU A 207 1.06 -5.16 11.89
CA LEU A 207 0.21 -5.22 10.70
C LEU A 207 0.97 -4.81 9.44
N VAL A 208 1.78 -3.77 9.51
CA VAL A 208 2.63 -3.32 8.39
C VAL A 208 3.66 -4.39 8.03
N ALA A 209 4.38 -4.93 9.01
CA ALA A 209 5.37 -5.98 8.77
C ALA A 209 4.74 -7.26 8.21
N ASN A 210 3.58 -7.68 8.75
CA ASN A 210 2.85 -8.85 8.30
C ASN A 210 2.32 -8.68 6.87
N ALA A 211 1.72 -7.53 6.55
CA ALA A 211 1.25 -7.22 5.20
C ALA A 211 2.41 -7.21 4.18
N ALA A 212 3.56 -6.65 4.56
CA ALA A 212 4.75 -6.64 3.71
C ALA A 212 5.32 -8.06 3.46
N SER A 213 5.30 -8.94 4.48
CA SER A 213 5.69 -10.34 4.30
C SER A 213 4.74 -11.07 3.36
N ARG A 214 3.42 -10.98 3.60
CA ARG A 214 2.41 -11.62 2.75
C ARG A 214 2.49 -11.14 1.30
N ALA A 215 2.71 -9.84 1.08
CA ALA A 215 2.92 -9.30 -0.26
C ALA A 215 4.16 -9.91 -0.94
N ARG A 216 5.26 -10.14 -0.20
CA ARG A 216 6.46 -10.80 -0.72
C ARG A 216 6.20 -12.27 -1.08
N ASP A 217 5.46 -12.98 -0.24
CA ASP A 217 5.16 -14.41 -0.43
C ASP A 217 4.21 -14.64 -1.62
N LEU A 218 3.24 -13.74 -1.80
CA LEU A 218 2.39 -13.71 -3.00
C LEU A 218 3.21 -13.46 -4.28
N LEU A 219 4.20 -12.57 -4.22
CA LEU A 219 5.09 -12.30 -5.35
C LEU A 219 6.07 -13.46 -5.62
N SER A 220 6.45 -14.23 -4.61
CA SER A 220 7.32 -15.41 -4.76
C SER A 220 6.56 -16.69 -5.11
N ALA A 221 5.23 -16.63 -5.22
CA ALA A 221 4.33 -17.76 -5.46
C ALA A 221 4.51 -18.91 -4.44
N THR A 222 4.85 -18.58 -3.20
CA THR A 222 4.98 -19.56 -2.12
C THR A 222 3.59 -19.78 -1.49
N PRO A 223 2.98 -20.97 -1.61
CA PRO A 223 1.66 -21.21 -1.04
C PRO A 223 1.75 -21.29 0.48
N GLU A 224 1.13 -20.35 1.18
CA GLU A 224 0.92 -20.45 2.62
C GLU A 224 -0.21 -21.46 2.92
N PRO A 225 -0.12 -22.22 4.03
CA PRO A 225 -1.24 -23.02 4.49
C PRO A 225 -2.43 -22.09 4.84
N GLU A 226 -3.62 -22.41 4.36
CA GLU A 226 -4.84 -21.70 4.74
C GLU A 226 -5.13 -21.98 6.22
N LEU A 227 -4.94 -20.96 7.06
CA LEU A 227 -5.28 -20.99 8.48
C LEU A 227 -6.65 -20.35 8.68
N ASP A 228 -7.48 -20.95 9.53
CA ASP A 228 -8.69 -20.29 10.01
C ASP A 228 -8.35 -19.11 10.95
N LEU A 229 -9.34 -18.28 11.27
CA LEU A 229 -9.15 -17.09 12.11
C LEU A 229 -8.55 -17.44 13.49
N TRP A 230 -8.94 -18.57 14.06
CA TRP A 230 -8.45 -18.99 15.38
C TRP A 230 -7.00 -19.47 15.30
N GLN A 231 -6.69 -20.32 14.32
CA GLN A 231 -5.34 -20.79 14.05
C GLN A 231 -4.39 -19.62 13.75
N ASP A 232 -4.83 -18.63 12.98
CA ASP A 232 -4.03 -17.43 12.70
C ASP A 232 -3.82 -16.57 13.96
N THR A 233 -4.86 -16.44 14.80
CA THR A 233 -4.75 -15.74 16.10
C THR A 233 -3.72 -16.41 17.01
N VAL A 234 -3.76 -17.74 17.10
CA VAL A 234 -2.81 -18.53 17.90
C VAL A 234 -1.39 -18.40 17.35
N ARG A 235 -1.22 -18.50 16.02
CA ARG A 235 0.07 -18.31 15.34
C ARG A 235 0.69 -16.96 15.68
N ILE A 236 -0.11 -15.88 15.59
CA ILE A 236 0.35 -14.53 15.89
C ILE A 236 0.72 -14.40 17.36
N ALA A 237 -0.12 -14.89 18.29
CA ALA A 237 0.17 -14.83 19.72
C ALA A 237 1.45 -15.60 20.12
N ALA A 238 1.76 -16.71 19.44
CA ALA A 238 2.98 -17.48 19.65
C ALA A 238 4.24 -16.77 19.12
N GLN A 239 4.13 -16.02 18.03
CA GLN A 239 5.25 -15.31 17.39
C GLN A 239 5.48 -13.91 18.00
N HIS A 240 4.42 -13.28 18.49
CA HIS A 240 4.37 -11.91 18.99
C HIS A 240 3.71 -11.89 20.37
N ARG A 241 4.48 -12.27 21.39
CA ARG A 241 3.98 -12.39 22.78
C ARG A 241 3.40 -11.08 23.32
N GLU A 242 3.92 -9.95 22.85
CA GLU A 242 3.45 -8.61 23.16
C GLU A 242 2.00 -8.35 22.70
N LEU A 243 1.52 -9.06 21.67
CA LEU A 243 0.15 -8.95 21.16
C LEU A 243 -0.83 -9.92 21.85
N ALA A 244 -0.32 -10.92 22.58
CA ALA A 244 -1.14 -11.99 23.15
C ALA A 244 -2.28 -11.50 24.10
N PRO A 245 -2.08 -10.51 24.99
CA PRO A 245 -3.17 -10.00 25.83
C PRO A 245 -4.33 -9.43 25.01
N ARG A 246 -4.01 -8.61 24.01
CA ARG A 246 -4.99 -7.96 23.12
C ARG A 246 -5.72 -8.97 22.24
N LEU A 247 -4.99 -9.95 21.71
CA LEU A 247 -5.60 -11.05 20.95
C LEU A 247 -6.51 -11.90 21.84
N GLY A 248 -6.14 -12.10 23.11
CA GLY A 248 -6.98 -12.80 24.09
C GLY A 248 -8.30 -12.06 24.36
N GLU A 249 -8.22 -10.74 24.59
CA GLU A 249 -9.39 -9.88 24.76
C GLU A 249 -10.29 -9.89 23.50
N ALA A 250 -9.71 -9.69 22.33
CA ALA A 250 -10.44 -9.60 21.06
C ALA A 250 -11.08 -10.92 20.63
N SER A 251 -10.39 -12.05 20.87
CA SER A 251 -10.94 -13.37 20.56
C SER A 251 -11.94 -13.86 21.60
N GLY A 252 -11.91 -13.33 22.83
CA GLY A 252 -12.70 -13.83 23.96
C GLY A 252 -12.28 -15.23 24.41
N ARG A 253 -11.08 -15.69 24.02
CA ARG A 253 -10.60 -17.07 24.22
C ARG A 253 -9.57 -17.11 25.34
N ALA A 254 -10.01 -17.54 26.52
CA ALA A 254 -9.16 -17.70 27.69
C ALA A 254 -8.08 -18.79 27.50
N ASP A 255 -8.26 -19.71 26.55
CA ASP A 255 -7.32 -20.78 26.19
C ASP A 255 -6.20 -20.31 25.24
N LEU A 256 -6.17 -19.04 24.82
CA LEU A 256 -5.15 -18.52 23.91
C LEU A 256 -3.70 -18.73 24.41
N PRO A 257 -3.34 -18.48 25.70
CA PRO A 257 -1.96 -18.71 26.15
C PRO A 257 -1.53 -20.17 26.03
N LEU A 258 -2.45 -21.11 26.33
CA LEU A 258 -2.22 -22.54 26.21
C LEU A 258 -2.08 -22.96 24.74
N ALA A 259 -2.95 -22.43 23.86
CA ALA A 259 -2.91 -22.67 22.42
C ALA A 259 -1.63 -22.10 21.77
N ALA A 260 -1.22 -20.89 22.16
CA ALA A 260 0.03 -20.27 21.71
C ALA A 260 1.24 -21.12 22.12
N ARG A 261 1.25 -21.64 23.35
CA ARG A 261 2.30 -22.56 23.81
C ARG A 261 2.35 -23.86 23.00
N ALA A 262 1.20 -24.42 22.67
CA ALA A 262 1.12 -25.61 21.81
C ALA A 262 1.67 -25.34 20.40
N TRP A 263 1.38 -24.16 19.86
CA TRP A 263 1.92 -23.70 18.58
C TRP A 263 3.43 -23.46 18.62
N GLU A 264 3.98 -22.90 19.71
CA GLU A 264 5.42 -22.70 19.86
C GLU A 264 6.22 -24.00 19.72
N PHE A 265 5.72 -25.10 20.29
CA PHE A 265 6.40 -26.40 20.21
C PHE A 265 6.07 -27.18 18.93
N GLY A 266 4.85 -27.06 18.41
CA GLY A 266 4.31 -28.00 17.42
C GLY A 266 3.66 -27.40 16.19
N GLY A 267 3.58 -26.08 16.07
CA GLY A 267 2.83 -25.39 15.02
C GLY A 267 1.37 -25.85 14.97
N LEU A 268 0.83 -25.96 13.74
CA LEU A 268 -0.55 -26.39 13.52
C LEU A 268 -0.84 -27.81 14.07
N PRO A 269 0.02 -28.84 13.87
CA PRO A 269 -0.16 -30.14 14.54
C PRO A 269 -0.17 -30.05 16.07
N GLY A 270 0.68 -29.20 16.66
CA GLY A 270 0.68 -28.97 18.11
C GLY A 270 -0.64 -28.41 18.62
N LEU A 271 -1.22 -27.45 17.91
CA LEU A 271 -2.54 -26.91 18.22
C LEU A 271 -3.64 -27.97 18.09
N ALA A 272 -3.60 -28.82 17.05
CA ALA A 272 -4.57 -29.90 16.88
C ALA A 272 -4.52 -30.90 18.05
N VAL A 273 -3.33 -31.31 18.47
CA VAL A 273 -3.12 -32.25 19.59
C VAL A 273 -3.56 -31.69 20.95
N LEU A 274 -3.63 -30.37 21.08
CA LEU A 274 -4.15 -29.74 22.29
C LEU A 274 -5.64 -30.02 22.51
N THR A 275 -6.43 -30.02 21.43
CA THR A 275 -7.90 -30.08 21.49
C THR A 275 -8.49 -31.39 21.01
N GLU A 276 -7.83 -32.08 20.08
CA GLU A 276 -8.38 -33.27 19.44
C GLU A 276 -7.96 -34.57 20.16
N THR A 277 -8.95 -35.40 20.44
CA THR A 277 -8.75 -36.79 20.86
C THR A 277 -9.15 -37.75 19.75
N TRP A 278 -8.38 -38.81 19.56
CA TRP A 278 -8.69 -39.87 18.60
C TRP A 278 -8.05 -41.18 19.05
N ASP A 279 -8.52 -42.32 18.52
CA ASP A 279 -7.98 -43.64 18.87
C ASP A 279 -6.94 -44.11 17.83
N PRO A 280 -5.64 -44.13 18.16
CA PRO A 280 -4.62 -44.63 17.27
C PRO A 280 -4.77 -46.14 17.03
N PRO A 281 -4.31 -46.66 15.87
CA PRO A 281 -4.25 -48.11 15.67
C PRO A 281 -3.44 -48.78 16.77
N ARG A 282 -3.85 -49.97 17.24
CA ARG A 282 -3.15 -50.74 18.29
C ARG A 282 -1.65 -51.00 18.00
N SER A 283 -1.24 -50.90 16.73
CA SER A 283 0.17 -50.99 16.33
C SER A 283 1.02 -49.81 16.78
N VAL A 284 0.43 -48.62 16.99
CA VAL A 284 1.10 -47.46 17.59
C VAL A 284 1.46 -47.78 19.02
N ASP A 285 0.49 -48.22 19.83
CA ASP A 285 0.73 -48.53 21.24
C ASP A 285 1.78 -49.62 21.44
N ARG A 286 1.70 -50.70 20.63
CA ARG A 286 2.69 -51.78 20.69
C ARG A 286 4.09 -51.27 20.39
N ARG A 287 4.27 -50.53 19.28
CA ARG A 287 5.59 -49.96 18.90
C ARG A 287 6.11 -48.97 19.94
N ALA A 288 5.22 -48.15 20.49
CA ALA A 288 5.53 -47.15 21.50
C ALA A 288 5.98 -47.80 22.82
N ARG A 289 5.44 -48.97 23.19
CA ARG A 289 5.91 -49.76 24.34
C ARG A 289 7.22 -50.51 24.06
N GLU A 290 7.43 -50.97 22.84
CA GLU A 290 8.69 -51.60 22.42
C GLU A 290 9.87 -50.61 22.36
N ALA A 291 9.59 -49.31 22.28
CA ALA A 291 10.60 -48.26 22.17
C ALA A 291 11.30 -47.89 23.49
N TRP A 292 10.94 -48.49 24.61
CA TRP A 292 11.56 -48.23 25.91
C TRP A 292 12.78 -49.14 26.10
N GLU A 293 13.97 -48.55 26.25
CA GLU A 293 15.22 -49.29 26.56
C GLU A 293 15.37 -49.56 28.08
N GLU A 294 14.78 -48.72 28.93
CA GLU A 294 14.77 -48.80 30.40
C GLU A 294 13.35 -49.09 30.95
N ASP A 295 13.21 -49.20 32.28
CA ASP A 295 11.93 -49.43 32.96
C ASP A 295 10.90 -48.35 32.59
N GLN A 296 9.88 -48.76 31.83
CA GLN A 296 8.76 -47.91 31.44
C GLN A 296 7.97 -47.47 32.69
N PRO A 297 7.63 -46.18 32.84
CA PRO A 297 6.76 -45.73 33.94
C PRO A 297 5.36 -46.32 33.81
N GLU A 298 4.61 -46.36 34.91
CA GLU A 298 3.22 -46.78 34.87
C GLU A 298 2.39 -45.76 34.08
N LEU A 299 1.83 -46.19 32.95
CA LEU A 299 1.15 -45.34 31.98
C LEU A 299 -0.33 -45.71 31.85
N GLU A 300 -1.20 -44.75 32.15
CA GLU A 300 -2.62 -44.80 31.84
C GLU A 300 -2.82 -44.33 30.39
N VAL A 301 -3.43 -45.17 29.56
CA VAL A 301 -3.67 -44.89 28.13
C VAL A 301 -5.16 -44.63 27.91
N ALA A 302 -5.48 -43.46 27.39
CA ALA A 302 -6.83 -43.08 26.97
C ALA A 302 -6.74 -42.35 25.62
N HIS A 303 -7.40 -42.88 24.59
CA HIS A 303 -7.31 -42.37 23.21
C HIS A 303 -5.84 -42.25 22.75
N ASN A 304 -5.45 -41.07 22.27
CA ASN A 304 -4.09 -40.73 21.89
C ASN A 304 -3.25 -40.17 23.06
N TRP A 305 -3.71 -40.28 24.30
CA TRP A 305 -3.04 -39.69 25.47
C TRP A 305 -2.48 -40.78 26.39
N TRP A 306 -1.21 -40.63 26.75
CA TRP A 306 -0.48 -41.52 27.65
C TRP A 306 -0.07 -40.71 28.88
N THR A 307 -0.63 -41.04 30.04
CA THR A 307 -0.45 -40.27 31.28
C THR A 307 0.34 -41.07 32.29
N ALA A 308 1.47 -40.52 32.76
CA ALA A 308 2.18 -41.03 33.93
C ALA A 308 1.88 -40.11 35.11
N ALA A 309 0.83 -40.45 35.87
CA ALA A 309 0.31 -39.60 36.94
C ALA A 309 1.34 -39.35 38.06
N GLU A 310 2.14 -40.35 38.41
CA GLU A 310 3.18 -40.22 39.43
C GLU A 310 4.29 -39.22 39.07
N LEU A 311 4.52 -39.05 37.76
CA LEU A 311 5.53 -38.14 37.23
C LEU A 311 4.94 -36.77 36.86
N GLY A 312 3.61 -36.60 36.91
CA GLY A 312 2.95 -35.37 36.49
C GLY A 312 3.18 -35.04 35.02
N VAL A 313 3.26 -36.05 34.15
CA VAL A 313 3.53 -35.90 32.71
C VAL A 313 2.49 -36.63 31.87
N GLN A 314 2.21 -36.06 30.69
CA GLN A 314 1.32 -36.65 29.69
C GLN A 314 1.95 -36.51 28.31
N LEU A 315 1.97 -37.59 27.54
CA LEU A 315 2.36 -37.60 26.14
C LEU A 315 1.10 -37.72 25.27
N ARG A 316 0.99 -36.89 24.23
CA ARG A 316 -0.14 -36.95 23.30
C ARG A 316 0.34 -37.27 21.90
N TYR A 317 -0.28 -38.26 21.25
CA TYR A 317 0.09 -38.68 19.91
C TYR A 317 -0.69 -37.90 18.84
N GLY A 318 0.05 -37.23 17.96
CA GLY A 318 -0.50 -36.45 16.86
C GLY A 318 -0.73 -37.27 15.60
N ARG A 319 -1.58 -36.74 14.70
CA ARG A 319 -1.83 -37.32 13.37
C ARG A 319 -0.64 -37.20 12.42
N ASP A 320 0.34 -36.39 12.80
CA ASP A 320 1.66 -36.24 12.18
C ASP A 320 2.67 -37.29 12.67
N GLU A 321 2.20 -38.30 13.41
CA GLU A 321 2.98 -39.43 13.93
C GLU A 321 4.05 -39.05 14.98
N ARG A 322 3.87 -37.92 15.67
CA ARG A 322 4.78 -37.45 16.73
C ARG A 322 4.11 -37.46 18.11
N TRP A 323 4.94 -37.56 19.14
CA TRP A 323 4.57 -37.50 20.55
C TRP A 323 4.84 -36.11 21.12
N TYR A 324 3.81 -35.48 21.64
CA TYR A 324 3.82 -34.14 22.20
C TYR A 324 3.87 -34.21 23.72
N PRO A 325 4.91 -33.67 24.37
CA PRO A 325 5.06 -33.73 25.81
C PRO A 325 4.31 -32.60 26.55
N TYR A 326 3.59 -32.98 27.61
CA TYR A 326 2.84 -32.09 28.50
C TYR A 326 3.23 -32.32 29.96
N ARG A 327 3.24 -31.26 30.76
CA ARG A 327 3.45 -31.30 32.21
C ARG A 327 2.18 -30.84 32.94
N ALA A 328 1.92 -31.43 34.10
CA ALA A 328 0.81 -31.02 34.96
C ALA A 328 1.11 -29.66 35.62
N GLU A 329 0.17 -28.74 35.51
CA GLU A 329 0.11 -27.47 36.23
C GLU A 329 -1.23 -27.35 36.98
N PRO A 330 -1.39 -26.40 37.93
CA PRO A 330 -2.64 -26.25 38.68
C PRO A 330 -3.89 -26.03 37.81
N THR A 331 -3.71 -25.53 36.59
CA THR A 331 -4.79 -25.20 35.64
C THR A 331 -5.03 -26.31 34.60
N GLY A 332 -4.21 -27.37 34.58
CA GLY A 332 -4.33 -28.48 33.64
C GLY A 332 -3.00 -28.93 33.05
N TRP A 333 -3.06 -29.58 31.88
CA TRP A 333 -1.89 -30.07 31.16
C TRP A 333 -1.34 -29.00 30.20
N TRP A 334 -0.07 -28.62 30.36
CA TRP A 334 0.58 -27.60 29.53
C TRP A 334 1.67 -28.21 28.63
N PRO A 335 1.74 -27.81 27.35
CA PRO A 335 2.84 -28.20 26.46
C PRO A 335 4.19 -27.77 27.06
N ALA A 336 5.12 -28.72 27.14
CA ALA A 336 6.33 -28.55 27.93
C ALA A 336 7.62 -29.00 27.22
N GLY A 337 7.56 -29.32 25.92
CA GLY A 337 8.74 -29.74 25.15
C GLY A 337 8.43 -29.94 23.67
N SER A 338 9.48 -30.18 22.90
CA SER A 338 9.38 -30.39 21.45
C SER A 338 8.77 -31.77 21.13
N PRO A 339 7.98 -31.90 20.05
CA PRO A 339 7.45 -33.19 19.66
C PRO A 339 8.56 -34.15 19.20
N ALA A 340 8.47 -35.43 19.55
CA ALA A 340 9.45 -36.45 19.19
C ALA A 340 8.81 -37.63 18.44
N GLY A 341 9.60 -38.38 17.66
CA GLY A 341 9.11 -39.58 16.97
C GLY A 341 8.85 -40.76 17.91
N LEU A 342 9.49 -40.78 19.08
CA LEU A 342 9.36 -41.83 20.09
C LEU A 342 8.89 -41.26 21.43
N PRO A 343 8.03 -41.98 22.18
CA PRO A 343 7.50 -41.51 23.45
C PRO A 343 8.58 -41.40 24.54
N ALA A 344 9.55 -42.32 24.55
CA ALA A 344 10.68 -42.28 25.48
C ALA A 344 11.53 -41.02 25.30
N THR A 345 11.76 -40.58 24.06
CA THR A 345 12.48 -39.34 23.75
C THR A 345 11.71 -38.11 24.23
N ALA A 346 10.40 -38.06 23.97
CA ALA A 346 9.55 -36.95 24.44
C ALA A 346 9.51 -36.89 25.99
N LEU A 347 9.50 -38.04 26.67
CA LEU A 347 9.55 -38.09 28.13
C LEU A 347 10.92 -37.68 28.69
N ALA A 348 12.01 -38.16 28.09
CA ALA A 348 13.36 -37.81 28.54
C ALA A 348 13.62 -36.30 28.49
N GLU A 349 13.10 -35.60 27.47
CA GLU A 349 13.15 -34.13 27.39
C GLU A 349 12.46 -33.46 28.58
N LEU A 350 11.32 -34.01 29.03
CA LEU A 350 10.61 -33.52 30.22
C LEU A 350 11.31 -33.81 31.55
N LEU A 351 12.20 -34.81 31.64
CA LEU A 351 12.87 -35.16 32.88
C LEU A 351 14.23 -34.46 33.04
N LEU A 352 14.82 -34.03 31.93
CA LEU A 352 16.11 -33.35 31.87
C LEU A 352 16.00 -31.82 31.87
N GLY A 353 14.80 -31.27 31.62
CA GLY A 353 14.47 -29.84 31.65
C GLY A 353 13.51 -29.47 32.77
#